data_AF-A0A3N5QY97-F1
#
_entry.id   AF-A0A3N5QY97-F1
#
_cell.length_a   1.000
_cell.length_b   1.000
_cell.length_c   1.000
_cell.angle_alpha   90.00
_cell.angle_beta   90.00
_cell.angle_gamma   90.00
#
_symmetry.space_group_name_H-M   'P 1'
#
loop_
_entity.id
_entity.type
_entity.pdbx_description
1 polymer ?
#
loop_
_entity_poly.entity_id
_entity_poly.type
_entity_poly.pdbx_seq_one_letter_code
_entity_poly.pdbx_strand_id
1 'polypeptide(L)'
;PADVFLPHNYTRNCVVYTGTHDNDTAVGWFKNATAKEKRFASRYLRLESGDDIAWKLIRAAWSSVGAFALAPMQDFLSLGSEARINFPGKPSGNWTWRFVGTDLSEELCERIREFNFLYQRKNTDKKVEA
;
A
#
# COMPACT_ATOMS: atom_id res chain seq x y z
N PRO A 1 1.38 1.79 -20.96
CA PRO A 1 2.84 1.68 -20.74
C PRO A 1 3.16 0.21 -20.47
N ALA A 2 4.29 -0.33 -20.93
CA ALA A 2 4.57 -1.78 -20.90
C ALA A 2 5.29 -2.27 -19.62
N ASP A 3 5.39 -1.42 -18.59
CA ASP A 3 6.04 -1.79 -17.33
C ASP A 3 5.23 -2.86 -16.60
N VAL A 4 5.88 -3.98 -16.26
CA VAL A 4 5.27 -5.13 -15.59
C VAL A 4 4.76 -4.83 -14.19
N PHE A 5 5.20 -3.73 -13.57
CA PHE A 5 4.77 -3.27 -12.25
C PHE A 5 3.54 -2.34 -12.30
N LEU A 6 2.91 -2.18 -13.46
CA LEU A 6 1.65 -1.44 -13.58
C LEU A 6 0.44 -2.39 -13.51
N PRO A 7 -0.60 -2.07 -12.71
CA PRO A 7 -1.75 -2.96 -12.49
C PRO A 7 -2.44 -3.51 -13.74
N HIS A 8 -2.52 -2.74 -14.83
CA HIS A 8 -3.15 -3.20 -16.09
C HIS A 8 -2.33 -4.26 -16.85
N ASN A 9 -1.07 -4.50 -16.45
CA ASN A 9 -0.18 -5.50 -17.03
C ASN A 9 -0.03 -6.75 -16.15
N TYR A 10 -0.70 -6.80 -14.99
CA TYR A 10 -0.60 -7.95 -14.09
C TYR A 10 -1.32 -9.19 -14.65
N THR A 11 -0.84 -10.36 -14.23
CA THR A 11 -1.55 -11.64 -14.40
C THR A 11 -2.18 -12.05 -13.08
N ARG A 12 -3.13 -12.99 -13.10
CA ARG A 12 -3.82 -13.43 -11.87
C ARG A 12 -2.88 -14.08 -10.85
N ASN A 13 -1.89 -14.85 -11.31
CA ASN A 13 -0.97 -15.58 -10.43
C ASN A 13 0.20 -14.69 -9.98
N CYS A 14 -0.12 -13.57 -9.33
CA CYS A 14 0.89 -12.71 -8.72
C CYS A 14 0.44 -12.21 -7.34
N VAL A 15 1.42 -11.75 -6.59
CA VAL A 15 1.24 -11.07 -5.31
C VAL A 15 1.64 -9.62 -5.50
N VAL A 16 0.70 -8.72 -5.25
CA VAL A 16 0.90 -7.27 -5.43
C VAL A 16 1.16 -6.64 -4.08
N TYR A 17 2.24 -5.89 -3.98
CA TYR A 17 2.57 -5.08 -2.81
C TYR A 17 2.55 -3.61 -3.19
N THR A 18 2.10 -2.73 -2.29
CA THR A 18 2.41 -1.29 -2.40
C THR A 18 3.90 -1.03 -2.21
N GLY A 19 4.50 -1.78 -1.29
CA GLY A 19 5.93 -1.86 -1.02
C GLY A 19 6.22 -3.03 -0.10
N THR A 20 7.49 -3.39 0.02
CA THR A 20 7.98 -4.40 0.99
C THR A 20 8.68 -3.70 2.17
N HIS A 21 9.20 -4.48 3.11
CA HIS A 21 9.97 -3.96 4.25
C HIS A 21 11.27 -3.25 3.84
N ASP A 22 11.82 -3.56 2.65
CA ASP A 22 13.04 -2.93 2.12
C ASP A 22 12.78 -1.60 1.41
N ASN A 23 11.51 -1.34 1.05
CA ASN A 23 11.10 -0.10 0.42
C ASN A 23 10.86 1.00 1.48
N ASP A 24 10.89 2.25 1.03
CA ASP A 24 10.32 3.34 1.83
C ASP A 24 8.78 3.18 1.88
N THR A 25 8.11 3.88 2.80
CA THR A 25 6.64 3.92 2.80
C THR A 25 6.13 4.57 1.52
N ALA A 26 4.87 4.35 1.14
CA ALA A 26 4.27 4.99 -0.03
C ALA A 26 4.36 6.53 0.04
N VAL A 27 4.13 7.12 1.21
CA VAL A 27 4.24 8.57 1.42
C VAL A 27 5.70 9.01 1.34
N GLY A 28 6.61 8.29 1.98
CA GLY A 28 8.05 8.56 1.95
C GLY A 28 8.62 8.49 0.53
N TRP A 29 8.32 7.41 -0.19
CA TRP A 29 8.64 7.24 -1.60
C TRP A 29 8.09 8.40 -2.42
N PHE A 30 6.80 8.70 -2.32
CA PHE A 30 6.20 9.75 -3.15
C PHE A 30 6.81 11.12 -2.85
N LYS A 31 7.16 11.43 -1.60
CA LYS A 31 7.85 12.68 -1.24
C LYS A 31 9.23 12.78 -1.89
N ASN A 32 9.98 11.68 -1.92
CA ASN A 32 11.37 11.63 -2.40
C ASN A 32 11.52 11.29 -3.89
N ALA A 33 10.46 10.81 -4.54
CA ALA A 33 10.46 10.45 -5.94
C ALA A 33 10.77 11.64 -6.86
N THR A 34 11.30 11.33 -8.04
CA THR A 34 11.61 12.32 -9.06
C THR A 34 10.34 13.01 -9.57
N ALA A 35 10.48 14.21 -10.13
CA ALA A 35 9.35 14.93 -10.73
C ALA A 35 8.66 14.13 -11.86
N LYS A 36 9.44 13.33 -12.60
CA LYS A 36 8.93 12.46 -13.67
C LYS A 36 8.05 11.34 -13.11
N GLU A 37 8.52 10.65 -12.07
CA GLU A 37 7.77 9.57 -11.41
C GLU A 37 6.51 10.11 -10.75
N LYS A 38 6.61 11.20 -9.98
CA LYS A 38 5.46 11.89 -9.37
C LYS A 38 4.39 12.22 -10.41
N ARG A 39 4.78 12.89 -11.51
CA ARG A 39 3.85 13.26 -12.59
C ARG A 39 3.19 12.03 -13.22
N PHE A 40 3.94 10.95 -13.42
CA PHE A 40 3.38 9.73 -13.98
C PHE A 40 2.40 9.07 -13.00
N ALA A 41 2.80 8.88 -11.75
CA ALA A 41 1.95 8.32 -10.69
C ALA A 41 0.68 9.14 -10.49
N SER A 42 0.76 10.47 -10.45
CA SER A 42 -0.40 11.35 -10.33
C SER A 42 -1.42 11.16 -11.44
N ARG A 43 -0.97 11.03 -12.70
CA ARG A 43 -1.88 10.77 -13.83
C ARG A 43 -2.45 9.36 -13.79
N TYR A 44 -1.61 8.37 -13.49
CA TYR A 44 -2.02 6.96 -13.49
C TYR A 44 -3.03 6.66 -12.38
N LEU A 45 -2.81 7.20 -11.19
CA LEU A 45 -3.66 6.99 -10.01
C LEU A 45 -4.80 8.00 -9.90
N ARG A 46 -4.88 8.97 -10.83
CA ARG A 46 -5.81 10.12 -10.77
C ARG A 46 -5.76 10.79 -9.39
N LEU A 47 -4.57 11.30 -9.05
CA LEU A 47 -4.34 12.06 -7.82
C LEU A 47 -4.82 13.51 -7.99
N GLU A 48 -5.62 13.96 -7.05
CA GLU A 48 -6.11 15.31 -6.86
C GLU A 48 -5.41 15.96 -5.65
N SER A 49 -5.56 17.27 -5.48
CA SER A 49 -4.95 17.97 -4.35
C SER A 49 -5.54 17.47 -3.03
N GLY A 50 -4.68 17.08 -2.09
CA GLY A 50 -5.09 16.53 -0.79
C GLY A 50 -5.32 15.02 -0.78
N ASP A 51 -5.19 14.34 -1.93
CA ASP A 51 -5.27 12.89 -1.97
C ASP A 51 -4.14 12.22 -1.19
N ASP A 52 -4.50 11.13 -0.52
CA ASP A 52 -3.56 10.26 0.16
C ASP A 52 -2.95 9.24 -0.83
N ILE A 53 -1.66 9.41 -1.13
CA ILE A 53 -0.94 8.55 -2.06
C ILE A 53 -0.89 7.09 -1.59
N ALA A 54 -0.76 6.83 -0.29
CA ALA A 54 -0.68 5.47 0.23
C ALA A 54 -1.99 4.74 -0.06
N TRP A 55 -3.13 5.38 0.23
CA TRP A 55 -4.44 4.80 -0.05
C TRP A 55 -4.79 4.71 -1.54
N LYS A 56 -4.20 5.56 -2.39
CA LYS A 56 -4.33 5.45 -3.85
C LYS A 56 -3.54 4.26 -4.40
N LEU A 57 -2.35 3.99 -3.85
CA LEU A 57 -1.59 2.78 -4.18
C LEU A 57 -2.27 1.52 -3.63
N ILE A 58 -2.78 1.54 -2.40
CA ILE A 58 -3.60 0.45 -1.83
C ILE A 58 -4.79 0.19 -2.75
N ARG A 59 -5.50 1.23 -3.21
CA ARG A 59 -6.62 1.08 -4.15
C ARG A 59 -6.18 0.41 -5.46
N ALA A 60 -5.05 0.82 -6.03
CA ALA A 60 -4.51 0.23 -7.24
C ALA A 60 -4.11 -1.25 -7.05
N ALA A 61 -3.54 -1.61 -5.90
CA ALA A 61 -3.21 -2.99 -5.57
C ALA A 61 -4.47 -3.84 -5.36
N TRP A 62 -5.44 -3.36 -4.57
CA TRP A 62 -6.69 -4.06 -4.28
C TRP A 62 -7.57 -4.23 -5.52
N SER A 63 -7.65 -3.23 -6.39
CA SER A 63 -8.43 -3.32 -7.65
C SER A 63 -7.74 -4.14 -8.74
N SER A 64 -6.49 -4.55 -8.54
CA SER A 64 -5.75 -5.34 -9.53
C SER A 64 -6.25 -6.78 -9.64
N VAL A 65 -5.84 -7.47 -10.70
CA VAL A 65 -6.17 -8.89 -10.93
C VAL A 65 -5.33 -9.87 -10.12
N GLY A 66 -4.32 -9.40 -9.38
CA GLY A 66 -3.43 -10.27 -8.60
C GLY A 66 -4.18 -11.06 -7.52
N ALA A 67 -3.82 -12.35 -7.37
CA ALA A 67 -4.42 -13.26 -6.40
C ALA A 67 -4.35 -12.70 -4.98
N PHE A 68 -3.23 -12.06 -4.63
CA PHE A 68 -3.03 -11.40 -3.35
C PHE A 68 -2.66 -9.94 -3.53
N ALA A 69 -3.22 -9.09 -2.68
CA ALA A 69 -2.85 -7.68 -2.55
C ALA A 69 -2.46 -7.43 -1.08
N LEU A 70 -1.27 -6.88 -0.86
CA LEU A 70 -0.72 -6.61 0.45
C LEU A 70 -0.20 -5.17 0.51
N ALA A 71 -0.28 -4.59 1.69
CA ALA A 71 0.36 -3.32 2.00
C ALA A 71 1.01 -3.40 3.39
N PRO A 72 2.18 -2.79 3.61
CA PRO A 72 2.74 -2.62 4.93
C PRO A 72 1.80 -1.80 5.82
N MET A 73 1.82 -2.03 7.13
CA MET A 73 1.00 -1.29 8.10
C MET A 73 1.23 0.23 8.02
N GLN A 74 2.44 0.65 7.68
CA GLN A 74 2.80 2.05 7.49
C GLN A 74 2.00 2.73 6.37
N ASP A 75 1.68 2.00 5.31
CA ASP A 75 0.89 2.54 4.20
C ASP A 75 -0.58 2.64 4.59
N PHE A 76 -1.10 1.67 5.37
CA PHE A 76 -2.45 1.77 5.95
C PHE A 76 -2.60 2.97 6.89
N LEU A 77 -1.53 3.30 7.62
CA LEU A 77 -1.45 4.45 8.52
C LEU A 77 -0.98 5.75 7.83
N SER A 78 -0.68 5.70 6.53
CA SER A 78 -0.21 6.84 5.74
C SER A 78 1.02 7.55 6.33
N LEU A 79 1.96 6.78 6.90
CA LEU A 79 3.16 7.30 7.54
C LEU A 79 4.28 7.62 6.54
N GLY A 80 5.15 8.57 6.88
CA GLY A 80 6.30 8.95 6.07
C GLY A 80 7.53 8.06 6.27
N SER A 81 8.68 8.51 5.77
CA SER A 81 9.94 7.76 5.81
C SER A 81 10.44 7.45 7.22
N GLU A 82 9.96 8.15 8.25
CA GLU A 82 10.22 7.84 9.66
C GLU A 82 9.73 6.45 10.08
N ALA A 83 8.78 5.88 9.34
CA ALA A 83 8.20 4.57 9.61
C ALA A 83 8.81 3.43 8.78
N ARG A 84 9.84 3.72 7.96
CA ARG A 84 10.51 2.72 7.12
C ARG A 84 11.09 1.57 7.96
N ILE A 85 10.84 0.32 7.55
CA ILE A 85 11.37 -0.85 8.28
C ILE A 85 12.87 -1.00 8.05
N ASN A 86 13.31 -1.10 6.79
CA ASN A 86 14.69 -1.38 6.44
C ASN A 86 15.17 -0.47 5.31
N PHE A 87 16.39 0.01 5.42
CA PHE A 87 17.14 0.66 4.34
C PHE A 87 18.31 -0.25 3.96
N PRO A 88 18.18 -1.06 2.90
CA PRO A 88 19.26 -1.93 2.44
C PRO A 88 20.57 -1.18 2.21
N GLY A 89 21.68 -1.70 2.76
CA GLY A 89 22.99 -1.07 2.70
C GLY A 89 23.28 -0.08 3.84
N LYS A 90 22.30 0.26 4.69
CA LYS A 90 22.53 1.03 5.91
C LYS A 90 22.76 0.07 7.09
N PRO A 91 23.87 0.19 7.86
CA PRO A 91 24.18 -0.78 8.90
C PRO A 91 23.37 -0.60 10.20
N SER A 92 22.70 0.54 10.41
CA SER A 92 21.99 0.84 11.66
C SER A 92 20.71 1.65 11.44
N GLY A 93 19.81 1.58 12.44
CA GLY A 93 18.52 2.27 12.42
C GLY A 93 17.42 1.57 11.61
N ASN A 94 17.59 0.26 11.34
CA ASN A 94 16.59 -0.59 10.69
C ASN A 94 15.89 -1.49 11.73
N TRP A 95 14.72 -2.03 11.37
CA TRP A 95 13.96 -3.00 12.16
C TRP A 95 13.47 -2.48 13.52
N THR A 96 13.36 -1.16 13.66
CA THR A 96 12.98 -0.51 14.93
C THR A 96 11.57 0.07 14.94
N TRP A 97 10.93 0.24 13.78
CA TRP A 97 9.59 0.82 13.71
C TRP A 97 8.56 -0.09 14.39
N ARG A 98 7.63 0.53 15.12
CA ARG A 98 6.52 -0.11 15.80
C ARG A 98 5.31 0.81 15.74
N PHE A 99 4.14 0.23 15.53
CA PHE A 99 2.87 0.92 15.82
C PHE A 99 2.52 0.74 17.31
N VAL A 100 1.68 1.63 17.82
CA VAL A 100 1.04 1.52 19.13
C VAL A 100 -0.42 1.10 18.96
N GLY A 101 -1.02 0.52 20.00
CA GLY A 101 -2.40 0.01 19.90
C GLY A 101 -3.43 1.05 19.46
N THR A 102 -3.20 2.33 19.79
CA THR A 102 -4.06 3.45 19.39
C THR A 102 -4.02 3.76 17.89
N ASP A 103 -3.01 3.28 17.15
CA ASP A 103 -2.95 3.41 15.70
C ASP A 103 -3.99 2.52 15.00
N LEU A 104 -4.50 1.49 15.70
CA LEU A 104 -5.52 0.56 15.20
C LEU A 104 -6.94 1.08 15.47
N SER A 105 -7.29 2.21 14.87
CA SER A 105 -8.61 2.81 15.04
C SER A 105 -9.73 2.00 14.39
N GLU A 106 -10.96 2.16 14.88
CA GLU A 106 -12.15 1.56 14.23
C GLU A 106 -12.31 2.11 12.81
N GLU A 107 -12.05 3.41 12.60
CA GLU A 107 -12.07 4.05 11.27
C GLU A 107 -11.13 3.35 10.28
N LEU A 108 -9.91 3.00 10.73
CA LEU A 108 -8.97 2.26 9.90
C LEU A 108 -9.52 0.87 9.56
N CYS A 109 -10.06 0.16 10.56
CA CYS A 109 -10.66 -1.15 10.37
C CYS A 109 -11.82 -1.09 9.36
N GLU A 110 -12.72 -0.11 9.49
CA GLU A 110 -13.83 0.11 8.58
C GLU A 110 -13.37 0.42 7.16
N ARG A 111 -12.36 1.28 6.99
CA ARG A 111 -11.80 1.61 5.68
C ARG A 111 -11.16 0.39 5.00
N ILE A 112 -10.46 -0.46 5.75
CA ILE A 112 -9.90 -1.72 5.25
C ILE A 112 -11.03 -2.68 4.86
N ARG A 113 -12.06 -2.83 5.70
CA ARG A 113 -13.24 -3.68 5.40
C ARG A 113 -13.94 -3.22 4.13
N GLU A 114 -14.11 -1.91 3.94
CA GLU A 114 -14.72 -1.32 2.75
C GLU A 114 -13.91 -1.65 1.48
N PHE A 115 -12.59 -1.50 1.51
CA PHE A 115 -11.75 -1.87 0.36
C PHE A 115 -11.84 -3.37 0.03
N ASN A 116 -11.87 -4.22 1.06
CA ASN A 116 -12.05 -5.66 0.87
C ASN A 116 -13.44 -5.99 0.28
N PHE A 117 -14.48 -5.25 0.66
CA PHE A 117 -15.81 -5.39 0.08
C PHE A 117 -15.84 -4.93 -1.38
N LEU A 118 -15.42 -3.70 -1.67
CA LEU A 118 -15.45 -3.08 -3.00
C LEU A 118 -14.71 -3.88 -4.07
N TYR A 119 -13.61 -4.54 -3.70
CA TYR A 119 -12.77 -5.30 -4.63
C TYR A 119 -12.86 -6.81 -4.46
N GLN A 120 -13.89 -7.30 -3.77
CA GLN A 120 -14.15 -8.74 -3.59
C GLN A 120 -12.95 -9.50 -3.00
N ARG A 121 -12.26 -8.88 -2.03
CA ARG A 121 -11.14 -9.47 -1.27
C ARG A 121 -11.53 -9.86 0.15
N LYS A 122 -12.84 -9.88 0.46
CA LYS A 122 -13.38 -10.46 1.69
C LYS A 122 -13.36 -11.99 1.55
N ASN A 123 -12.84 -12.68 2.56
CA ASN A 123 -12.96 -14.13 2.62
C ASN A 123 -14.43 -14.49 2.85
N THR A 124 -15.08 -15.06 1.83
CA THR A 124 -16.49 -15.45 1.88
C THR A 124 -16.71 -16.82 2.56
N ASP A 125 -15.63 -17.57 2.84
CA ASP A 125 -15.73 -18.99 3.20
C ASP A 125 -15.53 -19.28 4.69
N LYS A 126 -15.86 -18.33 5.57
CA LYS A 126 -15.97 -18.63 7.00
C LYS A 126 -17.34 -18.27 7.53
N LYS A 127 -18.23 -19.27 7.54
CA LYS A 127 -19.09 -19.47 8.71
C LYS A 127 -18.13 -19.67 9.90
N VAL A 128 -17.91 -18.61 10.66
CA VAL A 128 -17.36 -18.76 11.99
C VAL A 128 -18.52 -19.28 12.82
N GLU A 129 -18.65 -20.60 12.91
CA GLU A 129 -19.42 -21.22 13.98
C GLU A 129 -18.62 -20.99 15.26
N ALA A 130 -19.17 -20.14 16.13
CA ALA A 130 -18.79 -19.98 17.52
C ALA A 130 -19.96 -20.42 18.39
#